data_AF-A0A200PT23-F1
#
_entry.id   AF-A0A200PT23-F1
#
_cell.length_a   1.000
_cell.length_b   1.000
_cell.length_c   1.000
_cell.angle_alpha   90.00
_cell.angle_beta   90.00
_cell.angle_gamma   90.00
#
_symmetry.space_group_name_H-M   'P 1'
#
loop_
_entity.id
_entity.type
_entity.pdbx_description
1 polymer ?
#
loop_
_entity_poly.entity_id
_entity_poly.type
_entity_poly.pdbx_seq_one_letter_code
_entity_poly.pdbx_strand_id
1 'polypeptide(L)'
;MGGGKVGGATKISQQIDRLCETVESKTSMTEKWLKGSQGSSISEVVELLESLPGVEHGSNLWLSAIDLFKSSQVDRDIFCSIKDSEKKLQWLNHELAKK
;
A
#
# COMPACT_ATOMS: atom_id res chain seq x y z
N MET A 1 -62.53 -13.27 -9.89
CA MET A 1 -61.30 -14.04 -9.60
C MET A 1 -60.36 -13.81 -10.77
N GLY A 2 -59.18 -13.21 -10.69
CA GLY A 2 -58.25 -12.97 -9.60
C GLY A 2 -56.85 -13.32 -10.10
N GLY A 3 -55.93 -12.36 -10.13
CA GLY A 3 -54.49 -12.54 -10.39
C GLY A 3 -54.13 -12.54 -11.88
N GLY A 4 -53.27 -11.68 -12.41
CA GLY A 4 -52.18 -10.91 -11.81
C GLY A 4 -51.02 -10.96 -12.81
N LYS A 5 -51.04 -10.08 -13.82
CA LYS A 5 -49.91 -9.91 -14.75
C LYS A 5 -48.77 -9.24 -13.99
N VAL A 6 -47.91 -10.04 -13.37
CA VAL A 6 -46.60 -9.60 -12.91
C VAL A 6 -45.61 -10.69 -13.28
N GLY A 7 -44.51 -10.37 -13.94
CA GLY A 7 -43.52 -11.43 -14.17
C GLY A 7 -42.39 -11.17 -15.14
N GLY A 8 -42.43 -10.11 -15.95
CA GLY A 8 -41.34 -9.75 -16.88
C GLY A 8 -40.41 -8.68 -16.30
N ALA A 9 -40.92 -7.45 -16.18
CA ALA A 9 -40.15 -6.28 -15.75
C ALA A 9 -39.57 -6.43 -14.33
N THR A 10 -40.34 -6.98 -13.38
CA THR A 10 -39.92 -7.14 -11.98
C THR A 10 -38.69 -8.04 -11.83
N LYS A 11 -38.53 -9.06 -12.68
CA LYS A 11 -37.36 -9.97 -12.65
C LYS A 11 -36.10 -9.34 -13.24
N ILE A 12 -36.24 -8.38 -14.15
CA ILE A 12 -35.09 -7.64 -14.69
C ILE A 12 -34.64 -6.59 -13.69
N SER A 13 -35.56 -5.84 -13.07
CA SER A 13 -35.22 -4.90 -11.99
C SER A 13 -34.47 -5.60 -10.85
N GLN A 14 -34.97 -6.74 -10.37
CA GLN A 14 -34.27 -7.53 -9.34
C GLN A 14 -32.87 -8.00 -9.75
N GLN A 15 -32.62 -8.25 -11.03
CA GLN A 15 -31.28 -8.63 -11.50
C GLN A 15 -30.35 -7.43 -11.63
N ILE A 16 -30.88 -6.24 -11.94
CA ILE A 16 -30.12 -5.00 -11.98
C ILE A 16 -29.72 -4.59 -10.56
N ASP A 17 -30.65 -4.64 -9.60
CA ASP A 17 -30.36 -4.36 -8.18
C ASP A 17 -29.24 -5.28 -7.65
N ARG A 18 -29.33 -6.59 -7.90
CA ARG A 18 -28.28 -7.55 -7.50
C ARG A 18 -26.93 -7.28 -8.17
N LEU A 19 -26.92 -6.78 -9.40
CA LEU A 19 -25.67 -6.46 -10.12
C LEU A 19 -25.06 -5.18 -9.58
N CYS A 20 -25.87 -4.17 -9.22
CA CYS A 20 -25.43 -2.95 -8.53
C CYS A 20 -24.76 -3.30 -7.19
N GLU A 21 -25.45 -4.08 -6.35
CA GLU A 21 -24.95 -4.51 -5.04
C GLU A 21 -23.64 -5.32 -5.14
N THR A 22 -23.53 -6.17 -6.17
CA THR A 22 -22.32 -6.99 -6.39
C THR A 22 -21.14 -6.15 -6.87
N VAL A 23 -21.38 -5.12 -7.70
CA VAL A 23 -20.33 -4.22 -8.17
C VAL A 23 -19.81 -3.35 -7.03
N GLU A 24 -20.70 -2.79 -6.19
CA GLU A 24 -20.32 -2.01 -5.01
C GLU A 24 -19.54 -2.84 -3.97
N SER A 25 -19.91 -4.12 -3.80
CA SER A 25 -19.19 -5.04 -2.91
C SER A 25 -17.79 -5.39 -3.45
N LYS A 26 -17.63 -5.51 -4.77
CA LYS A 26 -16.33 -5.79 -5.41
C LYS A 26 -15.42 -4.55 -5.44
N THR A 27 -15.97 -3.34 -5.61
CA THR A 27 -15.17 -2.11 -5.53
C THR A 27 -14.67 -1.88 -4.12
N SER A 28 -15.50 -2.11 -3.09
CA SER A 28 -15.07 -1.98 -1.69
C SER A 28 -13.97 -2.98 -1.30
N MET A 29 -14.04 -4.23 -1.77
CA MET A 29 -12.96 -5.21 -1.57
C MET A 29 -11.68 -4.84 -2.31
N THR A 30 -11.79 -4.28 -3.52
CA THR A 30 -10.63 -3.82 -4.31
C THR A 30 -9.97 -2.61 -3.67
N GLU A 31 -10.73 -1.65 -3.16
CA GLU A 31 -10.23 -0.50 -2.40
C GLU A 31 -9.55 -0.92 -1.09
N LYS A 32 -10.11 -1.91 -0.39
CA LYS A 32 -9.53 -2.44 0.86
C LYS A 32 -8.23 -3.22 0.61
N TRP A 33 -8.12 -3.90 -0.53
CA TRP A 33 -6.88 -4.55 -0.97
C TRP A 33 -5.84 -3.53 -1.46
N LEU A 34 -6.25 -2.48 -2.21
CA LEU A 34 -5.36 -1.37 -2.56
C LEU A 34 -4.82 -0.65 -1.32
N LYS A 35 -5.67 -0.41 -0.32
CA LYS A 35 -5.28 0.24 0.94
C LYS A 35 -4.38 -0.65 1.81
N GLY A 36 -4.53 -1.97 1.72
CA GLY A 36 -3.62 -2.94 2.34
C GLY A 36 -2.34 -3.20 1.54
N SER A 37 -2.31 -2.83 0.26
CA SER A 37 -1.17 -2.98 -0.65
C SER A 37 -0.31 -1.71 -0.75
N GLN A 38 -0.64 -0.65 -0.01
CA GLN A 38 0.26 0.48 0.18
C GLN A 38 1.37 0.05 1.15
N GLY A 39 2.32 -0.76 0.66
CA GLY A 39 3.60 -0.97 1.38
C GLY A 39 4.19 0.38 1.77
N SER A 40 4.97 0.42 2.86
CA SER A 40 5.30 1.67 3.59
C SER A 40 5.51 2.87 2.67
N SER A 41 4.89 4.01 2.97
CA SER A 41 4.98 5.18 2.08
C SER A 41 6.36 5.82 2.18
N ILE A 42 6.83 6.52 1.14
CA ILE A 42 8.15 7.20 1.17
C ILE A 42 8.27 8.14 2.39
N SER A 43 7.19 8.85 2.74
CA SER A 43 7.14 9.68 3.95
C SER A 43 7.47 8.90 5.22
N GLU A 44 6.90 7.70 5.36
CA GLU A 44 7.03 6.85 6.54
C GLU A 44 8.47 6.36 6.73
N VAL A 45 9.12 5.98 5.64
CA VAL A 45 10.54 5.59 5.63
C VAL A 45 11.45 6.77 5.89
N VAL A 46 11.12 7.94 5.34
CA VAL A 46 11.88 9.18 5.57
C VAL A 46 11.85 9.51 7.07
N GLU A 47 10.68 9.53 7.70
CA GLU A 47 10.55 9.75 9.15
C GLU A 47 11.33 8.72 9.98
N LEU A 48 11.30 7.45 9.57
CA LEU A 48 12.10 6.40 10.21
C LEU A 48 13.61 6.59 10.01
N LEU A 49 14.02 7.11 8.85
CA LEU A 49 15.42 7.40 8.55
C LEU A 49 15.94 8.57 9.38
N GLU A 50 15.11 9.60 9.56
CA GLU A 50 15.39 10.77 10.40
C GLU A 50 15.44 10.41 11.89
N SER A 51 14.69 9.38 12.28
CA SER A 51 14.71 8.83 13.64
C SER A 51 15.94 7.96 13.93
N LEU A 52 16.78 7.65 12.93
CA LEU A 52 17.97 6.82 13.13
C LEU A 52 19.14 7.64 13.72
N PRO A 53 19.72 7.22 14.85
CA PRO A 53 20.91 7.86 15.39
C PRO A 53 22.09 7.66 14.44
N GLY A 54 22.60 8.74 13.87
CA GLY A 54 23.73 8.72 12.93
C GLY A 54 23.37 8.99 11.47
N VAL A 55 22.09 9.21 11.15
CA VAL A 55 21.68 9.75 9.85
C VAL A 55 21.33 11.22 9.99
N GLU A 56 22.24 12.11 9.62
CA GLU A 56 21.92 13.53 9.56
C GLU A 56 21.08 13.84 8.32
N HIS A 57 20.09 14.72 8.48
CA HIS A 57 19.35 15.29 7.36
C HIS A 57 20.27 15.89 6.32
N GLY A 58 20.07 15.51 5.05
CA GLY A 58 20.87 16.02 3.94
C GLY A 58 22.30 15.48 3.89
N SER A 59 22.69 14.55 4.79
CA SER A 59 23.93 13.80 4.64
C SER A 59 23.89 12.96 3.35
N ASN A 60 25.06 12.56 2.86
CA ASN A 60 25.15 11.71 1.68
C ASN A 60 24.39 10.39 1.90
N LEU A 61 24.47 9.82 3.11
CA LEU A 61 23.74 8.62 3.50
C LEU A 61 22.21 8.83 3.41
N TRP A 62 21.71 9.97 3.89
CA TRP A 62 20.28 10.32 3.81
C TRP A 62 19.82 10.42 2.35
N LEU A 63 20.53 11.17 1.52
CA LEU A 63 20.19 11.34 0.10
C LEU A 63 20.22 10.01 -0.67
N SER A 64 21.24 9.19 -0.43
CA SER A 64 21.37 7.88 -1.05
C SER A 64 20.25 6.92 -0.61
N ALA A 65 19.84 6.96 0.66
CA ALA A 65 18.73 6.16 1.15
C ALA A 65 17.39 6.55 0.51
N ILE A 66 17.14 7.86 0.36
CA ILE A 66 15.93 8.35 -0.33
C ILE A 66 15.93 7.89 -1.79
N ASP A 67 17.08 7.92 -2.46
CA ASP A 67 17.23 7.43 -3.84
C ASP A 67 16.96 5.91 -3.97
N LEU A 68 17.43 5.12 -2.99
CA LEU A 68 17.14 3.69 -2.89
C LEU A 68 15.64 3.42 -2.74
N PHE A 69 14.97 4.09 -1.80
CA PHE A 69 13.53 3.89 -1.55
C PHE A 69 12.61 4.41 -2.65
N LYS A 70 13.08 5.39 -3.44
CA LYS A 70 12.40 5.82 -4.68
C LYS A 70 12.49 4.76 -5.77
N SER A 71 13.64 4.08 -5.86
CA SER A 71 13.92 3.10 -6.91
C SER A 71 13.26 1.74 -6.64
N SER A 72 13.12 1.35 -5.37
CA SER A 72 12.66 0.02 -4.98
C SER A 72 11.69 0.05 -3.80
N GLN A 73 10.45 -0.40 -4.04
CA GLN A 73 9.46 -0.56 -2.99
C GLN A 73 9.76 -1.75 -2.08
N VAL A 74 10.46 -2.78 -2.58
CA VAL A 74 10.84 -3.96 -1.78
C VAL A 74 11.86 -3.56 -0.71
N ASP A 75 12.85 -2.76 -1.08
CA ASP A 75 13.89 -2.27 -0.16
C ASP A 75 13.28 -1.41 0.96
N ARG A 76 12.26 -0.65 0.62
CA ARG A 76 11.49 0.14 1.58
C ARG A 76 10.75 -0.72 2.60
N ASP A 77 10.11 -1.80 2.15
CA ASP A 77 9.37 -2.71 3.02
C ASP A 77 10.31 -3.50 3.95
N ILE A 78 11.46 -3.92 3.43
CA ILE A 78 12.53 -4.55 4.20
C ILE A 78 13.05 -3.57 5.26
N PHE A 79 13.33 -2.32 4.90
CA PHE A 79 13.80 -1.31 5.83
C PHE A 79 12.79 -1.04 6.97
N CYS A 80 11.50 -0.99 6.65
CA CYS A 80 10.45 -0.83 7.67
C CYS A 80 10.30 -2.06 8.57
N SER A 81 10.56 -3.26 8.04
CA SER A 81 10.49 -4.52 8.80
C SER A 81 11.63 -4.69 9.83
N ILE A 82 12.78 -4.04 9.62
CA ILE A 82 13.90 -4.10 10.57
C ILE A 82 13.54 -3.28 11.83
N LYS A 83 13.68 -3.87 13.02
CA LYS A 83 13.34 -3.18 14.29
C LYS A 83 14.53 -2.47 14.94
N ASP A 84 15.72 -3.03 14.82
CA ASP A 84 16.93 -2.48 15.42
C ASP A 84 17.51 -1.34 14.57
N SER A 85 17.70 -0.17 15.17
CA SER A 85 18.27 1.01 14.50
C SER A 85 19.67 0.76 13.95
N GLU A 86 20.52 0.04 14.68
CA GLU A 86 21.88 -0.30 14.23
C GLU A 86 21.85 -1.26 13.03
N LYS A 87 20.94 -2.25 13.05
CA LYS A 87 20.78 -3.18 11.93
C LYS A 87 20.20 -2.49 10.70
N LYS A 88 19.32 -1.50 10.87
CA LYS A 88 18.83 -0.65 9.75
C LYS A 88 19.97 0.07 9.07
N LEU A 89 20.87 0.68 9.86
CA LEU A 89 22.04 1.38 9.33
C LEU A 89 23.01 0.44 8.62
N GLN A 90 23.28 -0.73 9.20
CA GLN A 90 24.13 -1.76 8.58
C GLN A 90 23.54 -2.24 7.26
N TRP A 91 22.24 -2.56 7.24
CA TRP A 91 21.54 -2.99 6.04
C TRP A 91 21.55 -1.89 4.96
N LEU A 92 21.31 -0.64 5.35
CA LEU A 92 21.31 0.50 4.43
C LEU A 92 22.69 0.70 3.80
N ASN A 93 23.76 0.65 4.60
CA ASN A 93 25.13 0.74 4.08
C ASN A 93 25.45 -0.43 3.13
N HIS A 94 24.98 -1.64 3.44
CA HIS A 94 25.18 -2.81 2.59
C HIS A 94 24.47 -2.67 1.24
N GLU A 95 23.21 -2.21 1.21
CA GLU A 95 22.49 -2.01 -0.04
C GLU A 95 23.02 -0.82 -0.85
N LEU A 96 23.48 0.25 -0.18
CA LEU A 96 24.14 1.36 -0.86
C LEU A 96 25.52 0.97 -1.42
N ALA A 97 26.25 0.06 -0.79
CA ALA A 97 27.54 -0.43 -1.28
C ALA A 97 27.41 -1.41 -2.46
N LYS A 98 26.23 -2.01 -2.66
CA LYS A 98 25.93 -2.88 -3.80
C LYS A 98 25.56 -2.12 -5.07
N LYS A 99 25.18 -0.86 -4.94
CA LYS A 99 24.73 0.01 -6.03
C LYS A 99 25.93 0.72 -6.66
#